data_AF-A0A8T1XB65-F1
#
_entry.id   AF-A0A8T1XB65-F1
#
_cell.length_a   1.000
_cell.length_b   1.000
_cell.length_c   1.000
_cell.angle_alpha   90.00
_cell.angle_beta   90.00
_cell.angle_gamma   90.00
#
_symmetry.space_group_name_H-M   'P 1'
#
loop_
_entity.id
_entity.type
_entity.pdbx_description
1 polymer ?
#
loop_
_entity_poly.entity_id
_entity_poly.type
_entity_poly.pdbx_seq_one_letter_code
_entity_poly.pdbx_strand_id
1 'polypeptide(L)'
;MTMLRIRSRDGLERVSVDGPHITVSQLKTLIQDQLQIPIHNQTLSTNRNLLLAKTPADFLGFTDMADPNLRISSLNLAHGSMLYLAYEGERTIRGGPAVTPAGSFGRKMTVEDLIARQMRVGRQEKSHCDSVSFDRDCANAFQHYVNESLAFAVKRGGFMYGNVSEEGQVEVNFIYEPPQQGMEDNLILMRDSEEEKRVDAIALGLGMRKVGFIFNQTVTQDKKEYTLSNVEVLLAAQLHAESELKEWVTAVVKLEINEDGAADVHFEAFQMSDMCVRLFKEGWFETEIGSEDDPKLSKLKKEVVVGVKDVKEVDNDFFLVLVKILDHQGSLACTFPIENRSIQTTMRALKTHMERARSLPFVKRISDFHLLLFVAQFLDVSSDVPALAECVRLQSHVPEGYELLIDSMANTS
;
A
#
# COMPACT_ATOMS: atom_id res chain seq x y z
N MET A 1 -66.11 5.80 32.36
CA MET A 1 -65.16 6.26 31.34
C MET A 1 -64.48 5.04 30.74
N THR A 2 -64.74 4.76 29.46
CA THR A 2 -64.14 3.65 28.70
C THR A 2 -63.04 4.22 27.82
N MET A 3 -61.87 3.60 27.78
CA MET A 3 -60.76 4.05 26.93
C MET A 3 -60.66 3.13 25.73
N LEU A 4 -60.74 3.69 24.52
CA LEU A 4 -60.53 2.96 23.27
C LEU A 4 -59.13 3.25 22.74
N ARG A 5 -58.48 2.23 22.17
CA ARG A 5 -57.16 2.37 21.54
C ARG A 5 -57.37 2.56 20.04
N ILE A 6 -57.01 3.72 19.51
CA ILE A 6 -57.17 4.07 18.09
C ILE A 6 -55.82 3.87 17.39
N ARG A 7 -55.74 2.90 16.49
CA ARG A 7 -54.58 2.70 15.62
C ARG A 7 -54.82 3.40 14.28
N SER A 8 -53.93 4.32 13.94
CA SER A 8 -53.91 5.02 12.66
C SER A 8 -52.53 4.89 12.00
N ARG A 9 -52.34 5.54 10.85
CA ARG A 9 -51.02 5.66 10.20
C ARG A 9 -49.98 6.38 11.07
N ASP A 10 -50.44 7.21 12.00
CA ASP A 10 -49.59 8.02 12.88
C ASP A 10 -49.12 7.28 14.14
N GLY A 11 -49.69 6.11 14.40
CA GLY A 11 -49.38 5.32 15.57
C GLY A 11 -50.63 4.91 16.34
N LEU A 12 -50.46 4.73 17.66
CA LEU A 12 -51.49 4.23 18.55
C LEU A 12 -51.83 5.29 19.61
N GLU A 13 -53.03 5.83 19.54
CA GLU A 13 -53.54 6.83 20.47
C GLU A 13 -54.69 6.27 21.32
N ARG A 14 -55.07 6.98 22.38
CA ARG A 14 -56.14 6.57 23.29
C ARG A 14 -57.23 7.65 23.28
N VAL A 15 -58.48 7.23 23.09
CA VAL A 15 -59.65 8.12 23.11
C VAL A 15 -60.54 7.73 24.28
N SER A 16 -60.85 8.70 25.13
CA SER A 16 -61.75 8.53 26.27
C SER A 16 -63.20 8.69 25.85
N VAL A 17 -64.06 7.78 26.31
CA VAL A 17 -65.48 7.69 25.95
C VAL A 17 -66.35 7.63 27.22
N ASP A 18 -67.43 8.40 27.26
CA ASP A 18 -68.36 8.51 28.38
C ASP A 18 -69.39 7.37 28.44
N GLY A 19 -68.91 6.13 28.40
CA GLY A 19 -69.71 4.91 28.57
C GLY A 19 -70.09 4.20 27.26
N PRO A 20 -70.65 2.97 27.36
CA PRO A 20 -70.86 2.08 26.20
C PRO A 20 -72.06 2.46 25.31
N HIS A 21 -72.86 3.44 25.74
CA HIS A 21 -74.12 3.81 25.07
C HIS A 21 -73.97 4.87 23.98
N ILE A 22 -72.75 5.33 23.71
CA ILE A 22 -72.53 6.31 22.63
C ILE A 22 -72.66 5.67 21.24
N THR A 23 -73.00 6.51 20.27
CA THR A 23 -73.13 6.13 18.86
C THR A 23 -71.82 6.33 18.10
N VAL A 24 -71.71 5.74 16.90
CA VAL A 24 -70.56 5.96 16.00
C VAL A 24 -70.36 7.45 15.69
N SER A 25 -71.43 8.21 15.48
CA SER A 25 -71.33 9.67 15.24
C SER A 25 -70.75 10.43 16.44
N GLN A 26 -71.14 10.06 17.66
CA GLN A 26 -70.58 10.61 18.88
C GLN A 26 -69.10 10.23 19.06
N LEU A 27 -68.71 9.00 18.70
CA LEU A 27 -67.29 8.61 18.70
C LEU A 27 -66.47 9.41 17.70
N LYS A 28 -66.97 9.61 16.47
CA LYS A 28 -66.27 10.44 15.48
C LYS A 28 -66.06 11.87 15.99
N THR A 29 -67.04 12.40 16.72
CA THR A 29 -66.95 13.72 17.37
C THR A 29 -65.86 13.72 18.46
N LEU A 30 -65.80 12.69 19.30
CA LEU A 30 -64.75 12.55 20.33
C LEU A 30 -63.34 12.41 19.71
N ILE A 31 -63.22 11.69 18.59
CA ILE A 31 -61.97 11.58 17.84
C ILE A 31 -61.57 12.94 17.26
N GLN A 32 -62.52 13.72 16.74
CA GLN A 32 -62.23 15.06 16.25
C GLN A 32 -61.74 15.97 17.39
N ASP A 33 -62.39 15.93 18.55
CA ASP A 33 -62.02 16.77 19.69
C ASP A 33 -60.65 16.38 20.29
N GLN A 34 -60.43 15.08 20.54
CA GLN A 34 -59.22 14.60 21.21
C GLN A 34 -58.02 14.43 20.27
N LEU A 35 -58.25 14.02 19.02
CA LEU A 35 -57.19 13.69 18.05
C LEU A 35 -57.06 14.72 16.92
N GLN A 36 -57.94 15.72 16.87
CA GLN A 36 -57.93 16.82 15.88
C GLN A 36 -58.08 16.33 14.43
N ILE A 37 -58.81 15.22 14.22
CA ILE A 37 -59.09 14.66 12.88
C ILE A 37 -60.52 15.03 12.48
N PRO A 38 -60.75 15.79 11.40
CA PRO A 38 -62.10 16.20 10.99
C PRO A 38 -63.01 15.00 10.71
N ILE A 39 -64.26 15.05 11.18
CA ILE A 39 -65.24 13.94 11.06
C ILE A 39 -65.39 13.45 9.60
N HIS A 40 -65.38 14.36 8.63
CA HIS A 40 -65.54 14.03 7.20
C HIS A 40 -64.36 13.24 6.63
N ASN A 41 -63.20 13.25 7.28
CA ASN A 41 -62.04 12.46 6.89
C ASN A 41 -61.94 11.13 7.65
N GLN A 42 -62.82 10.86 8.61
CA GLN A 42 -62.72 9.67 9.45
C GLN A 42 -63.47 8.47 8.86
N THR A 43 -62.70 7.43 8.50
CA THR A 43 -63.20 6.08 8.26
C THR A 43 -62.79 5.19 9.44
N LEU A 44 -63.77 4.60 10.11
CA LEU A 44 -63.58 3.76 11.29
C LEU A 44 -63.95 2.32 10.98
N SER A 45 -63.17 1.39 11.51
CA SER A 45 -63.51 -0.04 11.47
C SER A 45 -62.86 -0.79 12.63
N THR A 46 -63.48 -1.87 13.05
CA THR A 46 -62.89 -2.88 13.93
C THR A 46 -61.89 -3.78 13.19
N ASN A 47 -61.87 -3.75 11.85
CA ASN A 47 -60.97 -4.53 11.01
C ASN A 47 -59.63 -3.83 10.76
N ARG A 48 -58.53 -4.53 11.08
CA ARG A 48 -57.15 -4.06 10.86
C ARG A 48 -56.84 -3.71 9.41
N ASN A 49 -57.46 -4.41 8.46
CA ASN A 49 -57.17 -4.26 7.04
C ASN A 49 -57.54 -2.86 6.51
N LEU A 50 -58.31 -2.08 7.27
CA LEU A 50 -58.59 -0.68 6.96
C LEU A 50 -57.30 0.14 6.77
N LEU A 51 -56.24 -0.16 7.53
CA LEU A 51 -54.95 0.55 7.41
C LEU A 51 -54.13 0.16 6.17
N LEU A 52 -54.57 -0.86 5.43
CA LEU A 52 -53.93 -1.32 4.19
C LEU A 52 -54.68 -0.84 2.95
N ALA A 53 -55.88 -0.27 3.11
CA ALA A 53 -56.67 0.31 2.04
C ALA A 53 -55.94 1.52 1.44
N LYS A 54 -55.91 1.61 0.09
CA LYS A 54 -55.19 2.65 -0.64
C LYS A 54 -56.08 3.48 -1.54
N THR A 55 -57.26 2.97 -1.91
CA THR A 55 -58.17 3.62 -2.83
C THR A 55 -59.53 3.90 -2.18
N PRO A 56 -60.29 4.93 -2.62
CA PRO A 56 -61.65 5.19 -2.15
C PRO A 56 -62.58 3.97 -2.21
N ALA A 57 -62.40 3.10 -3.22
CA ALA A 57 -63.17 1.86 -3.36
C ALA A 57 -62.87 0.83 -2.26
N ASP A 58 -61.62 0.74 -1.80
CA ASP A 58 -61.23 -0.17 -0.72
C ASP A 58 -61.91 0.24 0.60
N PHE A 59 -62.04 1.54 0.86
CA PHE A 59 -62.67 2.06 2.07
C PHE A 59 -64.18 1.75 2.14
N LEU A 60 -64.86 1.65 1.00
CA LEU A 60 -66.28 1.27 0.94
C LEU A 60 -66.54 -0.18 1.40
N GLY A 61 -65.52 -1.04 1.41
CA GLY A 61 -65.60 -2.41 1.91
C GLY A 61 -65.72 -2.54 3.42
N PHE A 62 -65.52 -1.45 4.17
CA PHE A 62 -65.58 -1.42 5.64
C PHE A 62 -66.88 -0.79 6.11
N THR A 63 -67.94 -1.59 6.21
CA THR A 63 -69.30 -1.12 6.53
C THR A 63 -69.69 -1.31 8.00
N ASP A 64 -68.82 -1.90 8.82
CA ASP A 64 -69.12 -2.26 10.22
C ASP A 64 -69.43 -1.04 11.11
N MET A 65 -68.95 0.14 10.72
CA MET A 65 -69.25 1.41 11.41
C MET A 65 -69.76 2.49 10.43
N ALA A 66 -70.42 2.08 9.34
CA ALA A 66 -70.98 3.02 8.37
C ALA A 66 -72.24 3.75 8.87
N ASP A 67 -73.05 3.09 9.72
CA ASP A 67 -74.27 3.70 10.29
C ASP A 67 -73.91 4.65 11.46
N PRO A 68 -74.17 5.97 11.34
CA PRO A 68 -73.84 6.95 12.38
C PRO A 68 -74.64 6.77 13.69
N ASN A 69 -75.79 6.08 13.65
CA ASN A 69 -76.65 5.83 14.80
C ASN A 69 -76.35 4.50 15.51
N LEU A 70 -75.48 3.67 14.92
CA LEU A 70 -75.08 2.41 15.51
C LEU A 70 -74.42 2.65 16.87
N ARG A 71 -74.85 1.91 17.89
CA ARG A 71 -74.26 2.01 19.23
C ARG A 71 -72.97 1.22 19.28
N ILE A 72 -71.95 1.78 19.94
CA ILE A 72 -70.65 1.11 20.05
C ILE A 72 -70.74 -0.19 20.84
N SER A 73 -71.72 -0.30 21.75
CA SER A 73 -72.00 -1.54 22.48
C SER A 73 -72.34 -2.74 21.57
N SER A 74 -72.88 -2.53 20.36
CA SER A 74 -73.17 -3.64 19.44
C SER A 74 -71.94 -4.13 18.66
N LEU A 75 -70.80 -3.45 18.80
CA LEU A 75 -69.54 -3.79 18.13
C LEU A 75 -68.58 -4.58 19.02
N ASN A 76 -69.04 -5.06 20.18
CA ASN A 76 -68.23 -5.76 21.19
C ASN A 76 -66.99 -4.96 21.66
N LEU A 77 -67.08 -3.63 21.65
CA LEU A 77 -66.00 -2.75 22.08
C LEU A 77 -66.05 -2.55 23.60
N ALA A 78 -65.02 -3.01 24.30
CA ALA A 78 -64.81 -2.89 25.73
C ALA A 78 -63.65 -1.92 26.05
N HIS A 79 -63.37 -1.72 27.33
CA HIS A 79 -62.21 -0.93 27.75
C HIS A 79 -60.92 -1.55 27.20
N GLY A 80 -60.12 -0.75 26.50
CA GLY A 80 -58.87 -1.17 25.87
C GLY A 80 -59.03 -1.80 24.48
N SER A 81 -60.26 -1.95 23.97
CA SER A 81 -60.50 -2.47 22.61
C SER A 81 -59.82 -1.61 21.55
N MET A 82 -59.31 -2.28 20.52
CA MET A 82 -58.63 -1.66 19.40
C MET A 82 -59.63 -1.26 18.32
N LEU A 83 -59.48 -0.05 17.82
CA LEU A 83 -60.20 0.45 16.65
C LEU A 83 -59.20 0.99 15.64
N TYR A 84 -59.48 0.78 14.36
CA TYR A 84 -58.65 1.25 13.28
C TYR A 84 -59.29 2.49 12.65
N LEU A 85 -58.48 3.53 12.46
CA LEU A 85 -58.89 4.81 11.88
C LEU A 85 -58.02 5.10 10.66
N ALA A 86 -58.66 5.21 9.50
CA ALA A 86 -58.07 5.75 8.29
C ALA A 86 -58.61 7.16 8.03
N TYR A 87 -57.72 8.08 7.67
CA TYR A 87 -58.07 9.45 7.34
C TYR A 87 -57.02 10.08 6.43
N GLU A 88 -57.42 11.10 5.66
CA GLU A 88 -56.56 11.88 4.77
C GLU A 88 -56.24 13.28 5.35
N GLY A 89 -55.11 13.86 4.93
CA GLY A 89 -54.62 15.18 5.37
C GLY A 89 -53.59 15.12 6.50
N GLU A 90 -52.67 16.07 6.61
CA GLU A 90 -51.60 16.06 7.61
C GLU A 90 -52.05 16.63 8.96
N ARG A 91 -51.52 16.12 10.08
CA ARG A 91 -51.74 16.70 11.42
C ARG A 91 -50.47 16.66 12.26
N THR A 92 -50.38 17.57 13.22
CA THR A 92 -49.29 17.60 14.18
C THR A 92 -49.55 16.63 15.33
N ILE A 93 -48.79 15.53 15.40
CA ILE A 93 -48.88 14.55 16.49
C ILE A 93 -48.11 15.10 17.69
N ARG A 94 -48.78 15.34 18.83
CA ARG A 94 -48.10 15.72 20.07
C ARG A 94 -47.33 14.52 20.63
N GLY A 95 -46.00 14.58 20.59
CA GLY A 95 -45.13 13.68 21.36
C GLY A 95 -44.64 12.40 20.66
N GLY A 96 -44.61 12.34 19.33
CA GLY A 96 -43.94 11.24 18.62
C GLY A 96 -42.41 11.29 18.82
N PRO A 97 -41.73 10.16 19.08
CA PRO A 97 -40.27 10.15 19.16
C PRO A 97 -39.65 10.55 17.82
N ALA A 98 -38.63 11.40 17.85
CA ALA A 98 -37.87 11.78 16.66
C ALA A 98 -37.20 10.51 16.09
N VAL A 99 -37.67 10.05 14.92
CA VAL A 99 -36.99 9.00 14.18
C VAL A 99 -35.79 9.65 13.49
N THR A 100 -34.64 9.59 14.13
CA THR A 100 -33.35 9.80 13.45
C THR A 100 -33.04 8.55 12.62
N PRO A 101 -32.81 8.65 11.29
CA PRO A 101 -32.31 7.52 10.53
C PRO A 101 -30.97 7.10 11.13
N ALA A 102 -30.88 5.86 11.61
CA ALA A 102 -29.61 5.29 12.04
C ALA A 102 -28.71 5.16 10.81
N GLY A 103 -27.62 5.93 10.78
CA GLY A 103 -26.55 5.69 9.83
C GLY A 103 -26.03 4.25 9.96
N SER A 104 -25.78 3.62 8.81
CA SER A 104 -24.99 2.40 8.62
C SER A 104 -25.55 1.04 9.08
N PHE A 105 -26.79 0.92 9.57
CA PHE A 105 -27.43 -0.39 9.69
C PHE A 105 -28.29 -0.69 8.45
N GLY A 106 -27.76 -1.47 7.50
CA GLY A 106 -28.57 -2.03 6.40
C GLY A 106 -28.04 -1.85 4.97
N ARG A 107 -26.79 -1.44 4.74
CA ARG A 107 -26.19 -1.61 3.41
C ARG A 107 -26.04 -3.11 3.15
N LYS A 108 -26.89 -3.69 2.30
CA LYS A 108 -26.79 -5.10 1.90
C LYS A 108 -25.40 -5.30 1.27
N MET A 109 -24.60 -6.19 1.87
CA MET A 109 -23.34 -6.63 1.29
C MET A 109 -23.65 -7.29 -0.06
N THR A 110 -23.17 -6.68 -1.15
CA THR A 110 -23.38 -7.21 -2.49
C THR A 110 -22.31 -8.27 -2.80
N VAL A 111 -22.57 -9.13 -3.80
CA VAL A 111 -21.55 -10.06 -4.31
C VAL A 111 -20.34 -9.29 -4.85
N GLU A 112 -20.57 -8.11 -5.43
CA GLU A 112 -19.52 -7.19 -5.87
C GLU A 112 -18.67 -6.68 -4.70
N ASP A 113 -19.28 -6.34 -3.56
CA ASP A 113 -18.56 -5.95 -2.35
C ASP A 113 -17.75 -7.12 -1.76
N LEU A 114 -18.22 -8.36 -1.90
CA LEU A 114 -17.49 -9.57 -1.49
C LEU A 114 -16.31 -9.84 -2.42
N ILE A 115 -16.49 -9.70 -3.73
CA ILE A 115 -15.43 -9.87 -4.74
C ILE A 115 -14.36 -8.78 -4.59
N ALA A 116 -14.76 -7.52 -4.36
CA ALA A 116 -13.85 -6.41 -4.16
C ALA A 116 -12.99 -6.55 -2.88
N ARG A 117 -13.44 -7.37 -1.92
CA ARG A 117 -12.68 -7.70 -0.71
C ARG A 117 -11.73 -8.88 -0.87
N GLN A 118 -11.87 -9.67 -1.94
CA GLN A 118 -10.92 -10.76 -2.20
C GLN A 118 -9.61 -10.19 -2.74
N MET A 119 -8.49 -10.60 -2.14
CA MET A 119 -7.16 -10.29 -2.65
C MET A 119 -6.91 -11.10 -3.92
N ARG A 120 -6.81 -10.41 -5.05
CA ARG A 120 -6.57 -10.99 -6.38
C ARG A 120 -5.14 -10.70 -6.80
N VAL A 121 -4.40 -11.76 -7.13
CA VAL A 121 -3.07 -11.63 -7.72
C VAL A 121 -3.18 -11.89 -9.22
N GLY A 122 -2.74 -10.93 -10.02
CA GLY A 122 -2.70 -11.00 -11.47
C GLY A 122 -1.45 -10.30 -11.97
N ARG A 123 -1.07 -10.58 -13.23
CA ARG A 123 0.10 -9.94 -13.85
C ARG A 123 -0.15 -8.44 -13.98
N GLN A 124 0.84 -7.66 -13.56
CA GLN A 124 0.89 -6.23 -13.80
C GLN A 124 1.72 -6.00 -15.07
N GLU A 125 1.08 -5.44 -16.10
CA GLU A 125 1.67 -5.28 -17.44
C GLU A 125 2.63 -4.09 -17.54
N LYS A 126 2.44 -3.07 -16.69
CA LYS A 126 3.22 -1.83 -16.72
C LYS A 126 3.88 -1.58 -15.38
N SER A 127 5.19 -1.37 -15.41
CA SER A 127 5.93 -0.81 -14.29
C SER A 127 5.59 0.67 -14.15
N HIS A 128 5.81 1.20 -12.96
CA HIS A 128 5.85 2.64 -12.72
C HIS A 128 7.21 3.24 -13.07
N CYS A 129 8.26 2.41 -13.13
CA CYS A 129 9.56 2.76 -13.67
C CYS A 129 9.60 2.48 -15.18
N ASP A 130 9.68 3.51 -16.01
CA ASP A 130 9.69 3.39 -17.47
C ASP A 130 10.98 2.73 -17.98
N SER A 131 12.11 3.08 -17.36
CA SER A 131 13.41 2.48 -17.63
C SER A 131 14.37 2.73 -16.48
N VAL A 132 15.34 1.84 -16.30
CA VAL A 132 16.51 2.05 -15.45
C VAL A 132 17.77 2.21 -16.31
N SER A 133 18.54 3.26 -16.06
CA SER A 133 19.83 3.52 -16.69
C SER A 133 20.95 3.35 -15.69
N PHE A 134 21.95 2.53 -16.01
CA PHE A 134 23.10 2.30 -15.12
C PHE A 134 24.32 3.08 -15.58
N ASP A 135 25.02 3.72 -14.63
CA ASP A 135 26.36 4.23 -14.87
C ASP A 135 27.31 3.07 -15.20
N ARG A 136 28.06 3.23 -16.29
CA ARG A 136 28.97 2.20 -16.82
C ARG A 136 30.05 1.80 -15.82
N ASP A 137 30.64 2.76 -15.12
CA ASP A 137 31.77 2.49 -14.23
C ASP A 137 31.28 1.76 -12.96
N CYS A 138 30.17 2.20 -12.37
CA CYS A 138 29.63 1.55 -11.18
C CYS A 138 29.07 0.14 -11.49
N ALA A 139 28.35 -0.02 -12.61
CA ALA A 139 27.84 -1.32 -13.03
C ALA A 139 28.99 -2.29 -13.32
N ASN A 140 30.04 -1.79 -14.00
CA ASN A 140 31.23 -2.58 -14.27
C ASN A 140 31.96 -3.00 -12.98
N ALA A 141 32.09 -2.09 -12.01
CA ALA A 141 32.73 -2.37 -10.74
C ALA A 141 31.98 -3.42 -9.89
N PHE A 142 30.65 -3.47 -9.98
CA PHE A 142 29.84 -4.48 -9.31
C PHE A 142 29.96 -5.85 -10.01
N GLN A 143 29.70 -5.93 -11.33
CA GLN A 143 29.77 -7.20 -12.06
C GLN A 143 31.17 -7.83 -12.00
N HIS A 144 32.23 -7.01 -12.09
CA HIS A 144 33.60 -7.50 -12.07
C HIS A 144 33.93 -8.13 -10.72
N TYR A 145 33.43 -7.58 -9.61
CA TYR A 145 33.65 -8.17 -8.29
C TYR A 145 32.92 -9.50 -8.13
N VAL A 146 31.65 -9.55 -8.55
CA VAL A 146 30.85 -10.77 -8.52
C VAL A 146 31.48 -11.86 -9.39
N ASN A 147 31.98 -11.51 -10.58
CA ASN A 147 32.64 -12.46 -11.49
C ASN A 147 34.01 -12.90 -10.99
N GLU A 148 34.95 -11.96 -10.80
CA GLU A 148 36.35 -12.30 -10.56
C GLU A 148 36.64 -12.72 -9.12
N SER A 149 35.96 -12.12 -8.14
CA SER A 149 36.25 -12.37 -6.72
C SER A 149 35.34 -13.42 -6.11
N LEU A 150 34.07 -13.48 -6.55
CA LEU A 150 33.08 -14.40 -5.98
C LEU A 150 32.73 -15.56 -6.93
N ALA A 151 33.11 -15.49 -8.21
CA ALA A 151 32.77 -16.48 -9.23
C ALA A 151 31.28 -16.84 -9.26
N PHE A 152 30.40 -15.89 -8.93
CA PHE A 152 28.95 -16.12 -8.76
C PHE A 152 28.63 -17.29 -7.81
N ALA A 153 29.51 -17.63 -6.86
CA ALA A 153 29.33 -18.74 -5.92
C ALA A 153 28.46 -18.38 -4.71
N VAL A 154 28.45 -17.09 -4.34
CA VAL A 154 27.63 -16.54 -3.26
C VAL A 154 26.92 -15.28 -3.74
N LYS A 155 25.81 -14.94 -3.08
CA LYS A 155 25.08 -13.70 -3.34
C LYS A 155 25.83 -12.48 -2.78
N ARG A 156 25.70 -11.37 -3.49
CA ARG A 156 26.19 -10.04 -3.16
C ARG A 156 25.14 -9.05 -3.62
N GLY A 157 24.90 -8.00 -2.85
CA GLY A 157 23.97 -6.95 -3.23
C GLY A 157 24.39 -5.56 -2.77
N GLY A 158 23.70 -4.56 -3.31
CA GLY A 158 23.97 -3.15 -3.05
C GLY A 158 22.75 -2.29 -3.28
N PHE A 159 22.67 -1.19 -2.53
CA PHE A 159 21.68 -0.15 -2.74
C PHE A 159 22.11 0.75 -3.89
N MET A 160 21.22 0.96 -4.84
CA MET A 160 21.42 1.81 -6.00
C MET A 160 20.99 3.23 -5.66
N TYR A 161 21.83 4.22 -5.97
CA TYR A 161 21.56 5.63 -5.75
C TYR A 161 21.68 6.42 -7.06
N GLY A 162 20.81 7.41 -7.19
CA GLY A 162 20.80 8.33 -8.32
C GLY A 162 19.50 9.12 -8.37
N ASN A 163 18.92 9.28 -9.56
CA ASN A 163 17.82 10.21 -9.82
C ASN A 163 16.59 9.51 -10.39
N VAL A 164 15.43 10.13 -10.20
CA VAL A 164 14.17 9.72 -10.82
C VAL A 164 13.61 10.92 -11.57
N SER A 165 13.40 10.79 -12.87
CA SER A 165 12.79 11.83 -13.69
C SER A 165 11.28 11.93 -13.48
N GLU A 166 10.67 13.02 -13.95
CA GLU A 166 9.20 13.18 -13.93
C GLU A 166 8.48 12.14 -14.80
N GLU A 167 9.16 11.59 -15.80
CA GLU A 167 8.66 10.54 -16.68
C GLU A 167 8.83 9.13 -16.08
N GLY A 168 9.33 9.00 -14.85
CA GLY A 168 9.52 7.70 -14.21
C GLY A 168 10.76 6.93 -14.69
N GLN A 169 11.69 7.59 -15.38
CA GLN A 169 13.00 7.03 -15.71
C GLN A 169 13.93 7.13 -14.49
N VAL A 170 14.56 6.02 -14.13
CA VAL A 170 15.52 5.92 -13.02
C VAL A 170 16.93 5.92 -13.58
N GLU A 171 17.79 6.78 -13.05
CA GLU A 171 19.23 6.79 -13.32
C GLU A 171 19.97 6.33 -12.07
N VAL A 172 20.83 5.32 -12.20
CA VAL A 172 21.70 4.81 -11.13
C VAL A 172 23.11 5.34 -11.37
N ASN A 173 23.59 6.18 -10.46
CA ASN A 173 24.89 6.85 -10.58
C ASN A 173 25.98 6.22 -9.69
N PHE A 174 25.61 5.52 -8.61
CA PHE A 174 26.54 4.71 -7.83
C PHE A 174 25.80 3.59 -7.08
N ILE A 175 26.55 2.59 -6.62
CA ILE A 175 26.05 1.44 -5.87
C ILE A 175 26.78 1.40 -4.54
N TYR A 176 26.05 1.50 -3.44
CA TYR A 176 26.58 1.31 -2.09
C TYR A 176 26.38 -0.14 -1.64
N GLU A 177 27.44 -0.83 -1.25
CA GLU A 177 27.37 -2.22 -0.79
C GLU A 177 27.37 -2.25 0.75
N PRO A 178 26.21 -2.48 1.41
CA PRO A 178 26.15 -2.52 2.87
C PRO A 178 26.94 -3.71 3.43
N PRO A 179 27.29 -3.70 4.73
CA PRO A 179 27.80 -4.89 5.40
C PRO A 179 26.80 -6.04 5.21
N GLN A 180 27.27 -7.20 4.76
CA GLN A 180 26.39 -8.28 4.33
C GLN A 180 27.07 -9.64 4.42
N GLN A 181 26.26 -10.68 4.56
CA GLN A 181 26.67 -12.07 4.51
C GLN A 181 25.98 -12.76 3.35
N GLY A 182 26.75 -13.01 2.30
CA GLY A 182 26.33 -13.76 1.13
C GLY A 182 26.38 -15.27 1.38
N MET A 183 25.33 -15.97 0.98
CA MET A 183 25.27 -17.44 0.88
C MET A 183 24.91 -17.81 -0.56
N GLU A 184 24.83 -19.10 -0.86
CA GLU A 184 24.48 -19.57 -2.21
C GLU A 184 23.03 -19.19 -2.59
N ASP A 185 22.11 -19.35 -1.66
CA ASP A 185 20.67 -19.21 -1.82
C ASP A 185 20.07 -17.98 -1.11
N ASN A 186 20.84 -17.35 -0.22
CA ASN A 186 20.38 -16.25 0.62
C ASN A 186 21.39 -15.10 0.69
N LEU A 187 20.88 -13.89 0.93
CA LEU A 187 21.67 -12.68 1.15
C LEU A 187 21.18 -11.98 2.41
N ILE A 188 22.01 -11.94 3.44
CA ILE A 188 21.68 -11.27 4.69
C ILE A 188 22.34 -9.90 4.72
N LEU A 189 21.53 -8.84 4.79
CA LEU A 189 22.00 -7.46 4.94
C LEU A 189 22.19 -7.14 6.43
N MET A 190 23.43 -6.81 6.82
CA MET A 190 23.79 -6.40 8.19
C MET A 190 23.83 -4.87 8.25
N ARG A 191 22.66 -4.24 8.08
CA ARG A 191 22.51 -2.77 7.97
C ARG A 191 23.17 -2.05 9.15
N ASP A 192 24.08 -1.11 8.84
CA ASP A 192 24.73 -0.23 9.80
C ASP A 192 24.10 1.17 9.71
N SER A 193 23.36 1.56 10.75
CA SER A 193 22.64 2.84 10.74
C SER A 193 23.57 4.06 10.70
N GLU A 194 24.80 3.98 11.22
CA GLU A 194 25.73 5.11 11.22
C GLU A 194 26.42 5.25 9.85
N GLU A 195 26.74 4.12 9.21
CA GLU A 195 27.22 4.13 7.83
C GLU A 195 26.14 4.59 6.85
N GLU A 196 24.92 4.07 6.95
CA GLU A 196 23.81 4.48 6.08
C GLU A 196 23.50 5.98 6.21
N LYS A 197 23.60 6.58 7.41
CA LYS A 197 23.48 8.03 7.59
C LYS A 197 24.51 8.81 6.78
N ARG A 198 25.76 8.33 6.71
CA ARG A 198 26.81 8.95 5.88
C ARG A 198 26.49 8.80 4.39
N VAL A 199 26.05 7.62 3.97
CA VAL A 199 25.64 7.37 2.58
C VAL A 199 24.49 8.29 2.18
N ASP A 200 23.46 8.41 3.02
CA ASP A 200 22.30 9.27 2.77
C ASP A 200 22.69 10.75 2.77
N ALA A 201 23.62 11.18 3.65
CA ALA A 201 24.15 12.55 3.66
C ALA A 201 24.96 12.88 2.39
N ILE A 202 25.78 11.94 1.89
CA ILE A 202 26.50 12.08 0.63
C ILE A 202 25.53 12.14 -0.54
N ALA A 203 24.55 11.23 -0.60
CA ALA A 203 23.53 11.21 -1.63
C ALA A 203 22.76 12.54 -1.68
N LEU A 204 22.37 13.06 -0.51
CA LEU A 204 21.71 14.37 -0.40
C LEU A 204 22.57 15.51 -0.97
N GLY A 205 23.85 15.59 -0.60
CA GLY A 205 24.76 16.61 -1.14
C GLY A 205 25.02 16.46 -2.65
N LEU A 206 25.03 15.22 -3.15
CA LEU A 206 25.09 14.89 -4.58
C LEU A 206 23.76 15.13 -5.32
N GLY A 207 22.68 15.48 -4.61
CA GLY A 207 21.36 15.69 -5.21
C GLY A 207 20.71 14.39 -5.69
N MET A 208 21.12 13.27 -5.11
CA MET A 208 20.70 11.91 -5.44
C MET A 208 19.91 11.29 -4.28
N ARG A 209 19.27 10.17 -4.55
CA ARG A 209 18.46 9.41 -3.59
C ARG A 209 18.61 7.92 -3.82
N LYS A 210 18.21 7.12 -2.84
CA LYS A 210 18.10 5.66 -2.99
C LYS A 210 16.98 5.35 -3.99
N VAL A 211 17.31 4.63 -5.06
CA VAL A 211 16.40 4.34 -6.18
C VAL A 211 16.13 2.86 -6.40
N GLY A 212 16.93 1.97 -5.81
CA GLY A 212 16.73 0.54 -5.98
C GLY A 212 17.71 -0.33 -5.23
N PHE A 213 17.67 -1.61 -5.53
CA PHE A 213 18.59 -2.62 -5.03
C PHE A 213 19.07 -3.54 -6.15
N ILE A 214 20.35 -3.85 -6.16
CA ILE A 214 20.97 -4.78 -7.10
C ILE A 214 21.52 -5.98 -6.34
N PHE A 215 21.40 -7.18 -6.90
CA PHE A 215 22.09 -8.37 -6.40
C PHE A 215 22.43 -9.34 -7.51
N ASN A 216 23.31 -10.33 -7.25
CA ASN A 216 23.58 -11.39 -8.21
C ASN A 216 22.81 -12.70 -7.91
N GLN A 217 22.50 -13.42 -8.97
CA GLN A 217 22.17 -14.84 -8.88
C GLN A 217 23.44 -15.68 -8.78
N THR A 218 23.32 -16.86 -8.21
CA THR A 218 24.45 -17.80 -8.16
C THR A 218 24.40 -18.78 -9.32
N VAL A 219 25.55 -19.33 -9.71
CA VAL A 219 25.64 -20.27 -10.85
C VAL A 219 24.80 -21.54 -10.69
N THR A 220 24.43 -21.89 -9.46
CA THR A 220 23.57 -23.03 -9.16
C THR A 220 22.09 -22.70 -9.35
N GLN A 221 21.71 -21.44 -9.19
CA GLN A 221 20.35 -20.94 -9.42
C GLN A 221 20.04 -20.80 -10.91
N ASP A 222 21.01 -20.41 -11.74
CA ASP A 222 20.84 -20.26 -13.20
C ASP A 222 20.37 -21.57 -13.89
N LYS A 223 20.56 -22.72 -13.23
CA LYS A 223 20.08 -24.02 -13.68
C LYS A 223 18.61 -24.32 -13.35
N LYS A 224 17.90 -23.40 -12.70
CA LYS A 224 16.52 -23.58 -12.21
C LYS A 224 15.54 -22.76 -13.05
N GLU A 225 14.33 -23.30 -13.28
CA GLU A 225 13.29 -22.67 -14.12
C GLU A 225 12.43 -21.62 -13.36
N TYR A 226 13.08 -20.58 -12.81
CA TYR A 226 12.39 -19.42 -12.24
C TYR A 226 13.26 -18.15 -12.36
N THR A 227 12.62 -16.99 -12.46
CA THR A 227 13.34 -15.71 -12.55
C THR A 227 13.85 -15.26 -11.18
N LEU A 228 13.02 -15.21 -10.15
CA LEU A 228 13.42 -14.92 -8.77
C LEU A 228 12.94 -16.01 -7.83
N SER A 229 13.75 -16.37 -6.84
CA SER A 229 13.35 -17.27 -5.76
C SER A 229 12.39 -16.58 -4.78
N ASN A 230 11.69 -17.35 -3.97
CA ASN A 230 10.82 -16.84 -2.91
C ASN A 230 11.59 -15.97 -1.89
N VAL A 231 12.83 -16.32 -1.56
CA VAL A 231 13.73 -15.51 -0.70
C VAL A 231 14.05 -14.16 -1.36
N GLU A 232 14.33 -14.16 -2.67
CA GLU A 232 14.64 -12.94 -3.43
C GLU A 232 13.41 -12.05 -3.60
N VAL A 233 12.24 -12.64 -3.86
CA VAL A 233 10.97 -11.91 -3.92
C VAL A 233 10.66 -11.25 -2.58
N LEU A 234 10.84 -11.96 -1.46
CA LEU A 234 10.62 -11.38 -0.13
C LEU A 234 11.56 -10.20 0.14
N LEU A 235 12.86 -10.35 -0.15
CA LEU A 235 13.82 -9.28 0.03
C LEU A 235 13.49 -8.07 -0.87
N ALA A 236 13.19 -8.31 -2.14
CA ALA A 236 12.82 -7.26 -3.08
C ALA A 236 11.52 -6.55 -2.69
N ALA A 237 10.49 -7.29 -2.24
CA ALA A 237 9.24 -6.74 -1.77
C ALA A 237 9.43 -5.92 -0.49
N GLN A 238 10.26 -6.40 0.44
CA GLN A 238 10.63 -5.67 1.65
C GLN A 238 11.28 -4.34 1.32
N LEU A 239 12.34 -4.35 0.50
CA LEU A 239 13.10 -3.14 0.18
C LEU A 239 12.25 -2.14 -0.62
N HIS A 240 11.43 -2.61 -1.56
CA HIS A 240 10.49 -1.74 -2.27
C HIS A 240 9.47 -1.14 -1.29
N ALA A 241 8.88 -1.95 -0.40
CA ALA A 241 7.91 -1.47 0.58
C ALA A 241 8.49 -0.41 1.54
N GLU A 242 9.73 -0.61 1.99
CA GLU A 242 10.49 0.30 2.87
C GLU A 242 10.89 1.60 2.16
N SER A 243 11.15 1.55 0.86
CA SER A 243 11.62 2.73 0.11
C SER A 243 10.59 3.84 -0.03
N GLU A 244 9.30 3.49 0.04
CA GLU A 244 8.15 4.35 -0.32
C GLU A 244 8.25 4.97 -1.73
N LEU A 245 9.16 4.46 -2.56
CA LEU A 245 9.42 4.93 -3.91
C LEU A 245 8.65 4.08 -4.92
N LYS A 246 7.72 4.72 -5.61
CA LYS A 246 6.88 4.09 -6.63
C LYS A 246 7.68 3.53 -7.82
N GLU A 247 8.74 4.22 -8.23
CA GLU A 247 9.65 3.84 -9.32
C GLU A 247 10.79 2.91 -8.86
N TRP A 248 10.71 2.29 -7.67
CA TRP A 248 11.79 1.45 -7.14
C TRP A 248 12.13 0.30 -8.09
N VAL A 249 13.44 0.05 -8.27
CA VAL A 249 13.97 -0.97 -9.18
C VAL A 249 14.73 -2.05 -8.40
N THR A 250 14.47 -3.29 -8.75
CA THR A 250 15.27 -4.46 -8.37
C THR A 250 16.06 -4.93 -9.58
N ALA A 251 17.38 -4.85 -9.51
CA ALA A 251 18.29 -5.30 -10.56
C ALA A 251 18.95 -6.62 -10.18
N VAL A 252 19.14 -7.48 -11.17
CA VAL A 252 19.70 -8.82 -11.01
C VAL A 252 20.86 -8.99 -11.96
N VAL A 253 22.00 -9.43 -11.45
CA VAL A 253 23.19 -9.76 -12.25
C VAL A 253 23.32 -11.27 -12.32
N LYS A 254 23.38 -11.82 -13.54
CA LYS A 254 23.48 -13.26 -13.76
C LYS A 254 24.61 -13.57 -14.75
N LEU A 255 25.09 -14.81 -14.69
CA LEU A 255 26.10 -15.31 -15.62
C LEU A 255 25.39 -16.20 -16.63
N GLU A 256 25.35 -15.80 -17.89
CA GLU A 256 24.78 -16.60 -18.98
C GLU A 256 25.90 -17.25 -19.79
N ILE A 257 25.76 -18.54 -20.08
CA ILE A 257 26.69 -19.25 -20.96
C ILE A 257 26.13 -19.21 -22.38
N ASN A 258 26.81 -18.51 -23.27
CA ASN A 258 26.45 -18.42 -24.68
C ASN A 258 26.67 -19.76 -25.39
N GLU A 259 26.09 -19.89 -26.60
CA GLU A 259 26.20 -21.08 -27.45
C GLU A 259 27.66 -21.48 -27.75
N ASP A 260 28.59 -20.50 -27.79
CA ASP A 260 30.02 -20.70 -28.00
C ASP A 260 30.78 -21.16 -26.73
N GLY A 261 30.09 -21.34 -25.61
CA GLY A 261 30.67 -21.70 -24.31
C GLY A 261 31.35 -20.53 -23.59
N ALA A 262 31.28 -19.31 -24.13
CA ALA A 262 31.70 -18.09 -23.45
C ALA A 262 30.66 -17.70 -22.39
N ALA A 263 31.12 -17.28 -21.21
CA ALA A 263 30.25 -16.83 -20.13
C ALA A 263 30.20 -15.30 -20.12
N ASP A 264 29.02 -14.74 -20.34
CA ASP A 264 28.76 -13.30 -20.32
C ASP A 264 27.93 -12.93 -19.09
N VAL A 265 28.21 -11.75 -18.53
CA VAL A 265 27.44 -11.22 -17.41
C VAL A 265 26.27 -10.40 -17.96
N HIS A 266 25.05 -10.78 -17.57
CA HIS A 266 23.81 -10.14 -17.99
C HIS A 266 23.14 -9.41 -16.81
N PHE A 267 22.45 -8.31 -17.13
CA PHE A 267 21.66 -7.55 -16.17
C PHE A 267 20.18 -7.69 -16.53
N GLU A 268 19.35 -8.03 -15.54
CA GLU A 268 17.91 -7.95 -15.63
C GLU A 268 17.39 -6.93 -14.63
N ALA A 269 16.27 -6.27 -14.95
CA ALA A 269 15.67 -5.27 -14.09
C ALA A 269 14.17 -5.48 -13.98
N PHE A 270 13.69 -5.45 -12.75
CA PHE A 270 12.31 -5.68 -12.39
C PHE A 270 11.82 -4.61 -11.44
N GLN A 271 10.52 -4.40 -11.45
CA GLN A 271 9.80 -3.75 -10.38
C GLN A 271 8.86 -4.78 -9.75
N MET A 272 8.78 -4.78 -8.42
CA MET A 272 7.77 -5.59 -7.73
C MET A 272 6.38 -5.01 -7.98
N SER A 273 5.45 -5.85 -8.41
CA SER A 273 4.06 -5.43 -8.66
C SER A 273 3.43 -4.80 -7.43
N ASP A 274 2.46 -3.91 -7.65
CA ASP A 274 1.72 -3.23 -6.58
C ASP A 274 1.07 -4.23 -5.63
N MET A 275 0.61 -5.37 -6.18
CA MET A 275 0.02 -6.45 -5.39
C MET A 275 1.07 -7.14 -4.51
N CYS A 276 2.28 -7.39 -5.01
CA CYS A 276 3.38 -7.95 -4.21
C CYS A 276 3.71 -7.04 -3.03
N VAL A 277 3.94 -5.75 -3.30
CA VAL A 277 4.25 -4.75 -2.27
C VAL A 277 3.12 -4.65 -1.24
N ARG A 278 1.86 -4.68 -1.71
CA ARG A 278 0.69 -4.66 -0.82
C ARG A 278 0.60 -5.90 0.06
N LEU A 279 0.76 -7.09 -0.51
CA LEU A 279 0.75 -8.35 0.26
C LEU A 279 1.84 -8.36 1.33
N PHE A 280 3.02 -7.82 1.02
CA PHE A 280 4.09 -7.65 1.99
C PHE A 280 3.71 -6.67 3.12
N LYS A 281 3.25 -5.46 2.78
CA LYS A 281 2.84 -4.44 3.76
C LYS A 281 1.69 -4.90 4.68
N GLU A 282 0.78 -5.72 4.16
CA GLU A 282 -0.31 -6.31 4.94
C GLU A 282 0.11 -7.59 5.72
N GLY A 283 1.37 -8.03 5.58
CA GLY A 283 1.93 -9.18 6.31
C GLY A 283 1.40 -10.54 5.84
N TRP A 284 0.95 -10.64 4.58
CA TRP A 284 0.37 -11.87 4.02
C TRP A 284 1.40 -12.92 3.64
N PHE A 285 2.64 -12.54 3.34
CA PHE A 285 3.70 -13.50 3.06
C PHE A 285 4.05 -14.36 4.28
N GLU A 286 4.33 -15.63 4.03
CA GLU A 286 5.07 -16.49 4.94
C GLU A 286 6.56 -16.19 4.78
N THR A 287 7.22 -15.86 5.89
CA THR A 287 8.62 -15.40 5.90
C THR A 287 9.60 -16.50 6.32
N GLU A 288 9.07 -17.60 6.86
CA GLU A 288 9.85 -18.78 7.22
C GLU A 288 9.84 -19.72 6.00
N ILE A 289 10.91 -19.68 5.22
CA ILE A 289 11.08 -20.53 4.04
C ILE A 289 11.91 -21.76 4.44
N GLY A 290 11.34 -22.95 4.31
CA GLY A 290 12.00 -24.21 4.59
C GLY A 290 12.88 -24.68 3.43
N SER A 291 13.83 -25.58 3.69
CA SER A 291 14.71 -26.16 2.65
C SER A 291 13.98 -27.01 1.61
N GLU A 292 12.79 -27.51 1.96
CA GLU A 292 11.94 -28.33 1.08
C GLU A 292 10.93 -27.49 0.28
N ASP A 293 10.90 -26.17 0.50
CA ASP A 293 9.94 -25.29 -0.16
C ASP A 293 10.36 -25.03 -1.60
N ASP A 294 9.40 -25.05 -2.51
CA ASP A 294 9.67 -24.75 -3.92
C ASP A 294 10.11 -23.28 -4.04
N PRO A 295 11.36 -22.99 -4.46
CA PRO A 295 11.85 -21.63 -4.60
C PRO A 295 11.07 -20.82 -5.65
N LYS A 296 10.36 -21.47 -6.58
CA LYS A 296 9.53 -20.81 -7.60
C LYS A 296 8.24 -20.21 -7.03
N LEU A 297 7.82 -20.66 -5.85
CA LEU A 297 6.53 -20.31 -5.27
C LEU A 297 6.71 -19.52 -3.96
N SER A 298 6.01 -18.40 -3.87
CA SER A 298 5.86 -17.66 -2.62
C SER A 298 4.62 -18.13 -1.87
N LYS A 299 4.80 -18.50 -0.61
CA LYS A 299 3.72 -18.92 0.29
C LYS A 299 3.07 -17.73 1.00
N LEU A 300 1.76 -17.80 1.15
CA LEU A 300 0.92 -16.79 1.78
C LEU A 300 0.13 -17.40 2.95
N LYS A 301 0.00 -16.62 4.03
CA LYS A 301 -0.74 -16.99 5.24
C LYS A 301 -2.25 -17.14 5.00
N LYS A 302 -2.76 -16.50 3.94
CA LYS A 302 -4.18 -16.46 3.56
C LYS A 302 -4.32 -16.79 2.09
N GLU A 303 -5.48 -17.31 1.71
CA GLU A 303 -5.82 -17.57 0.32
C GLU A 303 -5.97 -16.27 -0.46
N VAL A 304 -5.37 -16.25 -1.64
CA VAL A 304 -5.55 -15.22 -2.67
C VAL A 304 -6.10 -15.86 -3.92
N VAL A 305 -6.81 -15.06 -4.72
CA VAL A 305 -7.36 -15.54 -5.99
C VAL A 305 -6.34 -15.29 -7.10
N VAL A 306 -5.84 -16.35 -7.73
CA VAL A 306 -5.04 -16.28 -8.96
C VAL A 306 -5.89 -16.81 -10.11
N GLY A 307 -6.29 -15.91 -11.02
CA GLY A 307 -7.29 -16.21 -12.05
C GLY A 307 -8.65 -16.57 -11.44
N VAL A 308 -8.96 -17.87 -11.42
CA VAL A 308 -10.22 -18.43 -10.87
C VAL A 308 -10.01 -19.36 -9.68
N LYS A 309 -8.77 -19.55 -9.22
CA LYS A 309 -8.43 -20.47 -8.13
C LYS A 309 -8.05 -19.69 -6.88
N ASP A 310 -8.54 -20.16 -5.74
CA ASP A 310 -8.03 -19.76 -4.42
C ASP A 310 -6.77 -20.59 -4.12
N VAL A 311 -5.65 -19.90 -3.90
CA VAL A 311 -4.35 -20.52 -3.66
C VAL A 311 -3.63 -19.84 -2.51
N LYS A 312 -2.75 -20.57 -1.83
CA LYS A 312 -1.80 -20.03 -0.84
C LYS A 312 -0.38 -19.94 -1.37
N GLU A 313 -0.12 -20.55 -2.52
CA GLU A 313 1.19 -20.54 -3.18
C GLU A 313 1.03 -19.85 -4.52
N VAL A 314 1.83 -18.82 -4.75
CA VAL A 314 1.77 -18.00 -5.96
C VAL A 314 3.12 -18.10 -6.66
N ASP A 315 3.07 -18.35 -7.97
CA ASP A 315 4.25 -18.31 -8.82
C ASP A 315 4.88 -16.91 -8.80
N ASN A 316 6.17 -16.86 -8.51
CA ASN A 316 6.90 -15.61 -8.31
C ASN A 316 6.84 -14.68 -9.51
N ASP A 317 6.67 -15.20 -10.73
CA ASP A 317 6.58 -14.41 -11.95
C ASP A 317 5.34 -13.49 -11.98
N PHE A 318 4.30 -13.76 -11.18
CA PHE A 318 3.16 -12.85 -11.03
C PHE A 318 3.54 -11.55 -10.32
N PHE A 319 4.63 -11.58 -9.55
CA PHE A 319 5.09 -10.42 -8.81
C PHE A 319 6.09 -9.57 -9.57
N LEU A 320 6.65 -10.07 -10.67
CA LEU A 320 7.70 -9.39 -11.44
C LEU A 320 7.10 -8.56 -12.57
N VAL A 321 7.51 -7.31 -12.66
CA VAL A 321 7.18 -6.41 -13.77
C VAL A 321 8.49 -5.98 -14.43
N LEU A 322 8.67 -6.28 -15.72
CA LEU A 322 9.92 -6.00 -16.44
C LEU A 322 10.16 -4.48 -16.55
N VAL A 323 11.42 -4.07 -16.35
CA VAL A 323 11.88 -2.70 -16.53
C VAL A 323 12.93 -2.66 -17.63
N LYS A 324 12.80 -1.72 -18.57
CA LYS A 324 13.77 -1.54 -19.65
C LYS A 324 15.11 -1.06 -19.10
N ILE A 325 16.21 -1.68 -19.53
CA ILE A 325 17.57 -1.29 -19.16
C ILE A 325 18.18 -0.37 -20.22
N LEU A 326 18.88 0.65 -19.74
CA LEU A 326 19.70 1.60 -20.49
C LEU A 326 21.05 1.76 -19.78
N ASP A 327 21.98 2.48 -20.42
CA ASP A 327 23.26 2.84 -19.83
C ASP A 327 23.56 4.34 -20.01
N HIS A 328 24.40 4.87 -19.13
CA HIS A 328 24.93 6.22 -19.25
C HIS A 328 26.35 6.32 -18.67
N GLN A 329 26.98 7.46 -18.87
CA GLN A 329 28.24 7.81 -18.20
C GLN A 329 27.98 8.96 -17.24
N GLY A 330 28.09 8.69 -15.95
CA GLY A 330 27.91 9.63 -14.86
C GLY A 330 29.12 10.53 -14.63
N SER A 331 28.97 11.47 -13.68
CA SER A 331 30.00 12.43 -13.30
C SER A 331 30.98 11.92 -12.23
N LEU A 332 30.60 10.86 -11.51
CA LEU A 332 31.41 10.25 -10.48
C LEU A 332 32.33 9.21 -11.10
N ALA A 333 33.57 9.15 -10.62
CA ALA A 333 34.44 8.03 -10.85
C ALA A 333 34.07 6.87 -9.91
N CYS A 334 34.39 5.64 -10.33
CA CYS A 334 34.30 4.44 -9.52
C CYS A 334 35.65 3.71 -9.51
N THR A 335 36.68 4.39 -9.01
CA THR A 335 38.09 3.94 -9.08
C THR A 335 38.75 3.76 -7.71
N PHE A 336 38.06 4.18 -6.65
CA PHE A 336 38.45 3.96 -5.27
C PHE A 336 37.94 2.59 -4.77
N PRO A 337 38.63 1.92 -3.81
CA PRO A 337 38.17 0.65 -3.27
C PRO A 337 36.79 0.76 -2.61
N ILE A 338 35.89 -0.13 -3.02
CA ILE A 338 34.52 -0.23 -2.51
C ILE A 338 34.52 -0.89 -1.14
N GLU A 339 33.80 -0.28 -0.21
CA GLU A 339 33.60 -0.72 1.17
C GLU A 339 32.98 -2.13 1.28
N ASN A 340 33.10 -2.74 2.46
CA ASN A 340 32.45 -4.00 2.82
C ASN A 340 32.76 -5.20 1.90
N ARG A 341 33.80 -5.09 1.07
CA ARG A 341 34.38 -6.19 0.28
C ARG A 341 35.51 -6.87 1.05
N SER A 342 36.04 -7.96 0.50
CA SER A 342 37.08 -8.78 1.14
C SER A 342 38.35 -8.00 1.54
N ILE A 343 38.67 -6.93 0.81
CA ILE A 343 39.82 -6.07 1.08
C ILE A 343 39.31 -4.78 1.71
N GLN A 344 39.75 -4.50 2.94
CA GLN A 344 39.40 -3.26 3.63
C GLN A 344 40.08 -2.06 2.99
N THR A 345 39.33 -0.96 2.88
CA THR A 345 39.83 0.34 2.45
C THR A 345 40.77 0.93 3.51
N THR A 346 41.92 1.45 3.07
CA THR A 346 42.98 1.95 3.98
C THR A 346 43.40 3.38 3.63
N MET A 347 44.06 4.06 4.57
CA MET A 347 44.68 5.37 4.31
C MET A 347 45.72 5.32 3.18
N ARG A 348 46.41 4.18 3.01
CA ARG A 348 47.30 3.95 1.87
C ARG A 348 46.55 3.98 0.54
N ALA A 349 45.33 3.43 0.48
CA ALA A 349 44.51 3.51 -0.73
C ALA A 349 44.12 4.96 -1.04
N LEU A 350 43.77 5.76 -0.01
CA LEU A 350 43.55 7.21 -0.17
C LEU A 350 44.78 7.90 -0.75
N LYS A 351 45.96 7.66 -0.19
CA LYS A 351 47.23 8.20 -0.72
C LYS A 351 47.46 7.85 -2.18
N THR A 352 47.39 6.56 -2.51
CA THR A 352 47.61 6.07 -3.88
C THR A 352 46.61 6.67 -4.86
N HIS A 353 45.35 6.81 -4.46
CA HIS A 353 44.32 7.45 -5.29
C HIS A 353 44.61 8.93 -5.53
N MET A 354 44.92 9.68 -4.47
CA MET A 354 45.23 11.12 -4.56
C MET A 354 46.50 11.39 -5.38
N GLU A 355 47.53 10.53 -5.25
CA GLU A 355 48.76 10.61 -6.04
C GLU A 355 48.50 10.31 -7.52
N ARG A 356 47.70 9.29 -7.84
CA ARG A 356 47.32 8.93 -9.21
C ARG A 356 46.53 10.06 -9.90
N ALA A 357 45.66 10.72 -9.14
CA ALA A 357 44.81 11.80 -9.64
C ALA A 357 45.45 13.21 -9.51
N ARG A 358 46.73 13.31 -9.14
CA ARG A 358 47.40 14.59 -8.81
C ARG A 358 47.39 15.65 -9.91
N SER A 359 47.21 15.24 -11.17
CA SER A 359 47.15 16.15 -12.32
C SER A 359 45.78 16.83 -12.46
N LEU A 360 44.75 16.32 -11.81
CA LEU A 360 43.38 16.83 -11.87
C LEU A 360 43.16 17.92 -10.82
N PRO A 361 42.15 18.82 -11.00
CA PRO A 361 41.67 19.69 -9.93
C PRO A 361 41.21 18.90 -8.71
N PHE A 362 41.36 19.44 -7.50
CA PHE A 362 41.08 18.71 -6.25
C PHE A 362 39.67 18.09 -6.23
N VAL A 363 38.64 18.87 -6.60
CA VAL A 363 37.25 18.41 -6.68
C VAL A 363 37.07 17.17 -7.57
N LYS A 364 37.83 17.06 -8.67
CA LYS A 364 37.80 15.89 -9.57
C LYS A 364 38.48 14.66 -8.95
N ARG A 365 39.50 14.85 -8.10
CA ARG A 365 40.18 13.75 -7.39
C ARG A 365 39.26 13.08 -6.39
N ILE A 366 38.40 13.86 -5.75
CA ILE A 366 37.43 13.40 -4.74
C ILE A 366 36.04 13.09 -5.33
N SER A 367 35.84 13.25 -6.64
CA SER A 367 34.58 12.94 -7.33
C SER A 367 34.37 11.42 -7.47
N ASP A 368 34.36 10.70 -6.37
CA ASP A 368 34.18 9.25 -6.27
C ASP A 368 33.38 8.96 -4.99
N PHE A 369 32.23 8.29 -5.12
CA PHE A 369 31.34 8.05 -3.98
C PHE A 369 32.03 7.25 -2.86
N HIS A 370 32.79 6.21 -3.20
CA HIS A 370 33.43 5.34 -2.22
C HIS A 370 34.56 6.07 -1.48
N LEU A 371 35.25 6.99 -2.17
CA LEU A 371 36.20 7.89 -1.53
C LEU A 371 35.49 8.84 -0.55
N LEU A 372 34.39 9.48 -0.98
CA LEU A 372 33.61 10.37 -0.12
C LEU A 372 33.11 9.64 1.13
N LEU A 373 32.64 8.40 0.99
CA LEU A 373 32.21 7.58 2.12
C LEU A 373 33.35 7.25 3.08
N PHE A 374 34.54 6.97 2.56
CA PHE A 374 35.74 6.74 3.37
C PHE A 374 36.14 8.00 4.16
N VAL A 375 36.16 9.16 3.50
CA VAL A 375 36.50 10.44 4.16
C VAL A 375 35.42 10.86 5.17
N ALA A 376 34.14 10.58 4.89
CA ALA A 376 33.02 10.91 5.76
C ALA A 376 33.10 10.28 7.16
N GLN A 377 33.93 9.25 7.36
CA GLN A 377 34.21 8.68 8.69
C GLN A 377 34.89 9.67 9.65
N PHE A 378 35.48 10.75 9.11
CA PHE A 378 36.26 11.75 9.84
C PHE A 378 35.62 13.14 9.83
N LEU A 379 34.40 13.26 9.29
CA LEU A 379 33.69 14.51 9.08
C LEU A 379 32.38 14.53 9.87
N ASP A 380 31.87 15.73 10.18
CA ASP A 380 30.53 15.85 10.73
C ASP A 380 29.47 15.47 9.67
N VAL A 381 28.65 14.47 9.98
CA VAL A 381 27.66 13.91 9.05
C VAL A 381 26.55 14.92 8.70
N SER A 382 26.26 15.87 9.59
CA SER A 382 25.13 16.80 9.42
C SER A 382 25.51 18.04 8.60
N SER A 383 26.78 18.43 8.61
CA SER A 383 27.26 19.68 8.02
C SER A 383 28.35 19.48 6.97
N ASP A 384 29.44 18.81 7.32
CA ASP A 384 30.61 18.68 6.45
C ASP A 384 30.37 17.73 5.27
N VAL A 385 29.76 16.57 5.54
CA VAL A 385 29.56 15.52 4.52
C VAL A 385 28.68 16.02 3.36
N PRO A 386 27.49 16.61 3.60
CA PRO A 386 26.67 17.15 2.51
C PRO A 386 27.37 18.32 1.78
N ALA A 387 28.10 19.17 2.49
CA ALA A 387 28.79 20.32 1.88
C ALA A 387 29.92 19.90 0.93
N LEU A 388 30.70 18.88 1.32
CA LEU A 388 31.75 18.31 0.47
C LEU A 388 31.14 17.63 -0.76
N ALA A 389 30.08 16.85 -0.58
CA ALA A 389 29.35 16.22 -1.67
C ALA A 389 28.71 17.25 -2.63
N GLU A 390 28.22 18.38 -2.12
CA GLU A 390 27.72 19.47 -2.98
C GLU A 390 28.82 20.09 -3.83
N CYS A 391 30.04 20.25 -3.29
CA CYS A 391 31.18 20.70 -4.09
C CYS A 391 31.45 19.75 -5.25
N VAL A 392 31.36 18.44 -5.02
CA VAL A 392 31.47 17.42 -6.07
C VAL A 392 30.33 17.54 -7.09
N ARG A 393 29.08 17.70 -6.64
CA ARG A 393 27.93 17.88 -7.53
C ARG A 393 28.08 19.10 -8.45
N LEU A 394 28.42 20.25 -7.88
CA LEU A 394 28.55 21.53 -8.59
C LEU A 394 29.90 21.68 -9.31
N GLN A 395 30.84 20.75 -9.08
CA GLN A 395 32.21 20.84 -9.58
C GLN A 395 32.87 22.16 -9.19
N SER A 396 32.59 22.63 -7.97
CA SER A 396 33.04 23.91 -7.45
C SER A 396 34.36 23.80 -6.67
N HIS A 397 34.89 24.94 -6.26
CA HIS A 397 36.04 25.02 -5.36
C HIS A 397 35.74 24.32 -4.04
N VAL A 398 36.66 23.46 -3.58
CA VAL A 398 36.57 22.79 -2.28
C VAL A 398 37.24 23.68 -1.23
N PRO A 399 36.58 24.03 -0.12
CA PRO A 399 37.20 24.85 0.94
C PRO A 399 38.57 24.30 1.39
N GLU A 400 39.56 25.17 1.54
CA GLU A 400 40.95 24.81 1.88
C GLU A 400 41.06 23.92 3.12
N GLY A 401 40.15 24.10 4.10
CA GLY A 401 40.09 23.27 5.31
C GLY A 401 39.85 21.78 5.00
N TYR A 402 38.97 21.47 4.04
CA TYR A 402 38.73 20.09 3.62
C TYR A 402 39.88 19.55 2.78
N GLU A 403 40.48 20.37 1.92
CA GLU A 403 41.65 19.96 1.13
C GLU A 403 42.81 19.54 2.04
N LEU A 404 43.15 20.39 3.01
CA LEU A 404 44.21 20.13 3.98
C LEU A 404 43.91 18.89 4.84
N LEU A 405 42.66 18.70 5.26
CA LEU A 405 42.26 17.55 6.06
C LEU A 405 42.43 16.24 5.27
N ILE A 406 41.93 16.18 4.04
CA ILE A 406 42.03 14.99 3.18
C ILE A 406 43.48 14.70 2.82
N ASP A 407 44.27 15.73 2.47
CA ASP A 407 45.70 15.56 2.19
C ASP A 407 46.47 15.11 3.44
N SER A 408 46.12 15.61 4.64
CA SER A 408 46.69 15.13 5.89
C SER A 408 46.37 13.65 6.13
N MET A 409 45.12 13.23 5.92
CA MET A 409 44.72 11.82 6.01
C MET A 409 45.52 10.94 5.05
N ALA A 410 45.64 11.37 3.79
CA ALA A 410 46.40 10.66 2.76
C ALA A 410 47.90 10.52 3.14
N ASN A 411 48.47 11.48 3.86
CA ASN A 411 49.87 11.48 4.26
C ASN A 411 50.15 10.90 5.65
N THR A 412 49.13 10.41 6.36
CA THR A 412 49.28 9.79 7.70
C THR A 412 49.88 8.36 7.62
N SER A 413 50.10 7.83 6.42
CA SER A 413 50.61 6.46 6.16
C SER A 413 52.10 6.39 5.82
#